data_AF-A0AAD9RG65-F1
#
_entry.id   AF-A0AAD9RG65-F1
#
_cell.length_a   1.000
_cell.length_b   1.000
_cell.length_c   1.000
_cell.angle_alpha   90.00
_cell.angle_beta   90.00
_cell.angle_gamma   90.00
#
_symmetry.space_group_name_H-M   'P 1'
#
loop_
_entity.id
_entity.type
_entity.pdbx_description
1 polymer ?
#
loop_
_entity_poly.entity_id
_entity_poly.type
_entity_poly.pdbx_seq_one_letter_code
_entity_poly.pdbx_strand_id
1 'polypeptide(L)'
;MIIARSALIHRRFKAFLEEIESKYGDLLLHSEIRWLSRGKVLNRFVECFDDIQIFLHEIGENDLELNDKQWFLRLLFLTDIMNHYNDFNVRLQGNKHTILKMYEEWKSLQN
;
A
#
# COMPACT_ATOMS: atom_id res chain seq x y z
N MET A 1 3.71 5.19 11.43
CA MET A 1 4.78 5.35 10.43
C MET A 1 5.48 6.69 10.62
N ILE A 2 6.65 6.65 11.28
CA ILE A 2 7.48 7.81 11.66
C ILE A 2 7.76 8.73 10.45
N ILE A 3 7.95 8.14 9.28
CA ILE A 3 8.23 8.81 8.01
C ILE A 3 7.14 9.84 7.64
N ALA A 4 5.85 9.55 7.88
CA ALA A 4 4.74 10.44 7.54
C ALA A 4 4.53 11.59 8.53
N ARG A 5 5.15 11.54 9.72
CA ARG A 5 4.92 12.53 10.80
C ARG A 5 5.90 13.69 10.79
N SER A 6 7.01 13.57 10.06
CA SER A 6 8.06 14.59 9.96
C SER A 6 8.42 14.84 8.50
N ALA A 7 8.17 16.06 8.02
CA ALA A 7 8.55 16.47 6.66
C ALA A 7 10.07 16.39 6.41
N LEU A 8 10.89 16.49 7.46
CA LEU A 8 12.33 16.28 7.35
C LEU A 8 12.66 14.81 7.12
N ILE A 9 12.08 13.90 7.91
CA ILE A 9 12.31 12.45 7.78
C ILE A 9 11.79 11.97 6.43
N HIS A 10 10.62 12.45 5.98
CA HIS A 10 10.09 12.13 4.65
C HIS A 10 11.06 12.52 3.53
N ARG A 11 11.62 13.74 3.55
CA ARG A 11 12.59 14.17 2.53
C ARG A 11 13.87 13.35 2.56
N ARG A 12 14.35 12.96 3.75
CA ARG A 12 15.53 12.09 3.90
C ARG A 12 15.25 10.69 3.35
N PHE A 13 14.08 10.13 3.67
CA PHE A 13 13.65 8.84 3.14
C PHE A 13 13.52 8.87 1.61
N LYS A 14 12.98 9.95 1.06
CA LYS A 14 12.90 10.15 -0.38
C LYS A 14 14.29 10.13 -1.05
N ALA A 15 15.25 10.87 -0.48
CA ALA A 15 16.63 10.87 -0.98
C ALA A 15 17.29 9.48 -0.86
N PHE A 16 17.02 8.76 0.23
CA PHE A 16 17.48 7.38 0.40
C PHE A 16 16.94 6.45 -0.68
N LEU A 17 15.64 6.52 -1.00
CA LEU A 17 15.02 5.72 -2.07
C LEU A 17 15.64 6.01 -3.44
N GLU A 18 16.00 7.27 -3.71
CA GLU A 18 16.70 7.67 -4.94
C GLU A 18 18.13 7.11 -4.98
N GLU A 19 18.84 7.07 -3.86
CA GLU A 19 20.21 6.54 -3.74
C GLU A 19 20.28 5.03 -3.98
N ILE A 20 19.33 4.27 -3.45
CA ILE A 20 19.29 2.81 -3.63
C ILE A 20 18.61 2.38 -4.95
N GLU A 21 18.28 3.34 -5.82
CA GLU A 21 17.52 3.12 -7.06
C GLU A 21 16.24 2.30 -6.82
N SER A 22 15.52 2.58 -5.74
CA SER A 22 14.31 1.84 -5.36
C SER A 22 13.26 1.93 -6.46
N LYS A 23 12.41 0.89 -6.55
CA LYS A 23 11.30 0.83 -7.50
C LYS A 23 10.38 2.06 -7.42
N TYR A 24 10.28 2.67 -6.25
CA TYR A 24 9.51 3.89 -6.04
C TYR A 24 10.39 4.99 -5.46
N GLY A 25 10.32 6.18 -6.05
CA GLY A 25 10.99 7.36 -5.50
C GLY A 25 10.26 8.05 -4.34
N ASP A 26 9.10 7.55 -3.91
CA ASP A 26 8.38 8.02 -2.72
C ASP A 26 7.24 7.06 -2.31
N LEU A 27 6.91 7.05 -1.02
CA LEU A 27 5.71 6.41 -0.48
C LEU A 27 4.46 7.25 -0.79
N LEU A 28 3.38 6.57 -1.17
CA LEU A 28 2.08 7.22 -1.32
C LEU A 28 1.51 7.49 0.08
N LEU A 29 1.52 8.75 0.53
CA LEU A 29 0.90 9.12 1.80
C LEU A 29 -0.62 9.25 1.67
N HIS A 30 -1.11 9.73 0.53
CA HIS A 30 -2.52 9.88 0.21
C HIS A 30 -2.77 9.72 -1.30
N SER A 31 -3.97 9.29 -1.68
CA SER A 31 -4.45 9.34 -3.07
C SER A 31 -5.92 9.72 -3.11
N GLU A 32 -6.33 10.49 -4.12
CA GLU A 32 -7.60 11.23 -4.17
C GLU A 32 -8.86 10.36 -4.20
N ILE A 33 -8.79 9.11 -4.66
CA ILE A 33 -9.94 8.17 -4.66
C ILE A 33 -9.90 7.28 -3.41
N ARG A 34 -10.75 7.57 -2.43
CA ARG A 34 -10.67 7.15 -1.00
C ARG A 34 -10.44 5.65 -0.69
N TRP A 35 -10.82 4.71 -1.55
CA TRP A 35 -10.66 3.27 -1.29
C TRP A 35 -9.74 2.57 -2.32
N LEU A 36 -9.79 2.98 -3.60
CA LEU A 36 -8.81 2.62 -4.65
C LEU A 36 -7.39 3.04 -4.24
N SER A 37 -7.28 4.17 -3.55
CA SER A 37 -6.03 4.71 -3.01
C SER A 37 -5.41 3.81 -1.96
N ARG A 38 -6.23 3.25 -1.07
CA ARG A 38 -5.75 2.54 0.12
C ARG A 38 -5.05 1.24 -0.26
N GLY A 39 -5.58 0.49 -1.22
CA GLY A 39 -4.89 -0.70 -1.75
C GLY A 39 -3.55 -0.37 -2.40
N LYS A 40 -3.50 0.69 -3.22
CA LYS A 40 -2.24 1.13 -3.86
C LYS A 40 -1.19 1.62 -2.86
N VAL A 41 -1.62 2.33 -1.82
CA VAL A 41 -0.74 2.75 -0.72
C VAL A 41 -0.18 1.53 0.01
N LEU A 42 -1.02 0.54 0.34
CA LEU A 42 -0.60 -0.69 1.01
C LEU A 42 0.37 -1.51 0.16
N ASN A 43 0.09 -1.71 -1.13
CA ASN A 43 1.01 -2.38 -2.05
C ASN A 43 2.38 -1.73 -2.06
N ARG A 44 2.42 -0.41 -2.24
CA ARG A 44 3.68 0.32 -2.29
C ARG A 44 4.44 0.21 -0.97
N PHE A 45 3.72 0.30 0.15
CA PHE A 45 4.32 0.16 1.47
C PHE A 45 4.91 -1.24 1.69
N VAL A 46 4.20 -2.30 1.26
CA VAL A 46 4.71 -3.69 1.29
C VAL A 46 5.94 -3.85 0.39
N GLU A 47 5.92 -3.31 -0.82
CA GLU A 47 7.04 -3.43 -1.75
C GLU A 47 8.29 -2.63 -1.30
N CYS A 48 8.10 -1.53 -0.57
CA CYS A 48 9.18 -0.75 0.04
C CYS A 48 9.51 -1.19 1.48
N PHE A 49 8.95 -2.30 1.97
CA PHE A 49 9.05 -2.63 3.39
C PHE A 49 10.49 -2.80 3.86
N ASP A 50 11.31 -3.50 3.07
CA ASP A 50 12.73 -3.70 3.38
C ASP A 50 13.51 -2.37 3.36
N ASP A 51 13.26 -1.53 2.36
CA ASP A 51 13.85 -0.17 2.25
C ASP A 51 13.51 0.68 3.49
N ILE A 52 12.27 0.58 3.98
CA ILE A 52 11.79 1.28 5.17
C ILE A 52 12.51 0.76 6.43
N GLN A 53 12.69 -0.56 6.55
CA GLN A 53 13.42 -1.14 7.69
C GLN A 53 14.88 -0.67 7.71
N ILE A 54 15.56 -0.68 6.55
CA ILE A 54 16.94 -0.21 6.42
C ILE A 54 17.04 1.26 6.81
N PHE A 55 16.18 2.11 6.24
CA PHE A 55 16.19 3.55 6.53
C PHE A 55 15.93 3.86 8.01
N LEU A 56 14.99 3.17 8.65
CA LEU A 56 14.69 3.38 10.07
C LEU A 56 15.89 2.99 10.95
N HIS A 57 16.57 1.89 10.61
CA HIS A 57 17.80 1.49 11.27
C HIS A 57 18.90 2.56 11.13
N GLU A 58 19.08 3.15 9.93
CA GLU A 58 20.07 4.21 9.70
C GLU A 58 19.83 5.48 10.51
N ILE A 59 18.57 5.85 10.75
CA ILE A 59 18.22 7.02 11.56
C ILE A 59 18.11 6.72 13.06
N GLY A 60 18.37 5.47 13.47
CA GLY A 60 18.30 5.04 14.87
C GLY A 60 16.87 4.89 15.41
N GLU A 61 15.87 4.82 14.53
CA GLU A 61 14.48 4.62 14.91
C GLU A 61 14.17 3.12 14.94
N ASN A 62 13.67 2.64 16.07
CA ASN A 62 13.29 1.24 16.23
C ASN A 62 11.77 1.12 16.37
N ASP A 63 11.11 0.76 15.27
CA ASP A 63 9.67 0.51 15.27
C ASP A 63 9.42 -0.98 15.55
N LEU A 64 8.91 -1.28 16.75
CA LEU A 64 8.65 -2.64 17.21
C LEU A 64 7.66 -3.39 16.31
N GLU A 65 6.72 -2.70 15.68
CA GLU A 65 5.75 -3.31 14.78
C GLU A 65 6.39 -3.75 13.46
N LEU A 66 7.31 -2.95 12.92
CA LEU A 66 8.01 -3.26 11.67
C LEU A 66 9.02 -4.40 11.83
N ASN A 67 9.43 -4.70 13.06
CA ASN A 67 10.27 -5.86 13.37
C ASN A 67 9.46 -7.12 13.72
N ASP A 68 8.13 -7.02 13.88
CA ASP A 68 7.25 -8.16 14.15
C ASP A 68 6.82 -8.85 12.84
N LYS A 69 7.34 -10.05 12.62
CA LYS A 69 6.98 -10.90 11.48
C LYS A 69 5.46 -11.17 11.42
N GLN A 70 4.79 -11.35 12.55
CA GLN A 70 3.36 -11.61 12.57
C GLN A 70 2.56 -10.35 12.18
N TRP A 71 3.04 -9.17 12.54
CA TRP A 71 2.50 -7.90 12.07
C TRP A 71 2.65 -7.77 10.56
N PHE A 72 3.82 -8.09 10.02
CA PHE A 72 4.06 -8.03 8.57
C PHE A 72 3.17 -9.02 7.80
N LEU A 73 2.94 -10.23 8.33
CA LEU A 73 2.00 -11.19 7.73
C LEU A 73 0.55 -10.67 7.73
N ARG A 74 0.11 -9.99 8.80
CA ARG A 74 -1.22 -9.36 8.83
C ARG A 74 -1.34 -8.24 7.80
N LEU A 75 -0.26 -7.47 7.61
CA LEU A 75 -0.19 -6.42 6.59
C LEU A 75 -0.28 -7.00 5.17
N LEU A 76 0.46 -8.06 4.87
CA LEU A 76 0.38 -8.76 3.58
C LEU A 76 -1.04 -9.26 3.31
N PHE A 77 -1.64 -9.94 4.29
CA PHE A 77 -3.01 -10.44 4.18
C PHE A 77 -4.02 -9.31 3.93
N LEU A 78 -3.90 -8.19 4.64
CA LEU A 78 -4.74 -7.02 4.42
C LEU A 78 -4.54 -6.43 3.02
N THR A 79 -3.30 -6.38 2.55
CA THR A 79 -2.93 -5.86 1.24
C THR A 79 -3.57 -6.70 0.13
N ASP A 80 -3.54 -8.03 0.25
CA ASP A 80 -4.18 -8.95 -0.69
C ASP A 80 -5.70 -8.75 -0.75
N ILE A 81 -6.37 -8.64 0.41
CA ILE A 81 -7.81 -8.35 0.47
C ILE A 81 -8.14 -7.01 -0.21
N MET A 82 -7.33 -5.99 0.07
CA MET A 82 -7.54 -4.65 -0.50
C MET A 82 -7.32 -4.65 -2.01
N ASN A 83 -6.41 -5.46 -2.54
CA ASN A 83 -6.23 -5.65 -3.97
C ASN A 83 -7.45 -6.32 -4.62
N HIS A 84 -7.95 -7.39 -4.04
CA HIS A 84 -9.18 -8.04 -4.53
C HIS A 84 -10.37 -7.09 -4.55
N TYR A 85 -10.54 -6.29 -3.49
CA TYR A 85 -11.59 -5.27 -3.44
C TYR A 85 -11.39 -4.18 -4.49
N ASN A 86 -10.14 -3.75 -4.68
CA ASN A 86 -9.78 -2.75 -5.67
C ASN A 86 -10.12 -3.21 -7.09
N ASP A 87 -9.72 -4.43 -7.45
CA ASP A 87 -10.01 -5.03 -8.75
C ASP A 87 -11.50 -5.18 -8.98
N PHE A 88 -12.23 -5.65 -7.96
CA PHE A 88 -13.68 -5.75 -8.03
C PHE A 88 -14.33 -4.41 -8.32
N ASN A 89 -13.95 -3.36 -7.59
CA ASN A 89 -14.57 -2.07 -7.81
C ASN A 89 -14.14 -1.42 -9.15
N VAL A 90 -12.92 -1.66 -9.64
CA VAL A 90 -12.55 -1.22 -11.00
C VAL A 90 -13.46 -1.87 -12.04
N ARG A 91 -13.77 -3.18 -11.90
CA ARG A 91 -14.72 -3.87 -12.79
C ARG A 91 -16.11 -3.21 -12.74
N LEU A 92 -16.58 -2.87 -11.54
CA LEU A 92 -17.87 -2.18 -11.35
C LEU A 92 -17.94 -0.77 -11.94
N GLN A 93 -16.82 -0.05 -12.05
CA GLN A 93 -16.77 1.35 -12.51
C GLN A 93 -16.72 1.51 -14.04
N GLY A 94 -16.59 0.44 -14.82
CA GLY A 94 -16.52 0.53 -16.27
C GLY A 94 -17.80 1.09 -16.89
N ASN A 95 -17.69 1.97 -17.91
CA ASN A 95 -18.85 2.45 -18.65
C ASN A 95 -19.63 1.27 -19.26
N LYS A 96 -20.97 1.29 -19.13
CA LYS A 96 -21.95 0.27 -19.61
C LYS A 96 -22.19 -0.95 -18.71
N HIS A 97 -21.90 -0.90 -17.41
CA HIS A 97 -22.41 -1.91 -16.46
C HIS A 97 -23.87 -1.61 -16.10
N THR A 98 -24.78 -2.49 -16.51
CA THR A 98 -26.13 -2.52 -15.96
C THR A 98 -26.08 -3.13 -14.55
N ILE A 99 -27.08 -2.84 -13.72
CA ILE A 99 -27.20 -3.43 -12.38
C ILE A 99 -27.10 -4.96 -12.42
N LEU A 100 -27.66 -5.59 -13.46
CA LEU A 100 -27.60 -7.04 -13.68
C LEU A 100 -26.17 -7.55 -13.86
N LYS A 101 -25.34 -6.85 -14.64
CA LYS A 101 -23.95 -7.24 -14.88
C LYS A 101 -23.09 -7.09 -13.61
N MET A 102 -23.35 -6.06 -12.81
CA MET A 102 -22.70 -5.89 -11.50
C MET A 102 -23.05 -7.04 -10.54
N TYR A 103 -24.31 -7.52 -10.57
CA TYR A 103 -24.75 -8.65 -9.76
C TYR A 103 -24.09 -9.97 -10.19
N GLU A 104 -23.97 -10.22 -11.50
CA GLU A 104 -23.28 -11.41 -12.03
C GLU A 104 -21.79 -11.42 -11.65
N GLU A 105 -21.11 -10.27 -11.75
CA GLU A 105 -19.70 -10.15 -11.34
C GLU A 105 -19.52 -10.43 -9.85
N TRP A 106 -20.36 -9.86 -8.99
CA TRP A 106 -20.33 -10.14 -7.55
C TRP A 106 -20.54 -11.63 -7.26
N LYS A 107 -21.49 -12.26 -7.95
CA LYS A 107 -21.82 -13.68 -7.76
C LYS A 107 -20.68 -14.60 -8.22
N SER A 108 -19.98 -14.24 -9.30
CA SER A 108 -18.83 -15.01 -9.80
C SER A 108 -17.65 -15.07 -8.82
N LEU A 109 -17.56 -14.11 -7.89
CA LEU A 109 -16.50 -14.02 -6.89
C LEU A 109 -16.77 -14.87 -5.64
N GLN A 110 -17.93 -15.52 -5.55
CA GLN A 110 -18.32 -16.39 -4.44
C GLN A 110 -18.10 -17.89 -4.70
N ASN A 111 -17.74 -18.27 -5.94
CA ASN A 111 -17.52 -19.65 -6.36
C ASN A 111 -16.05 -19.97 -6.46
#